data_AF-A0A7W5F838-F1
#
_entry.id   AF-A0A7W5F838-F1
#
_cell.length_a   1.000
_cell.length_b   1.000
_cell.length_c   1.000
_cell.angle_alpha   90.00
_cell.angle_beta   90.00
_cell.angle_gamma   90.00
#
_symmetry.space_group_name_H-M   'P 1'
#
loop_
_entity.id
_entity.type
_entity.pdbx_description
1 polymer ?
#
loop_
_entity_poly.entity_id
_entity_poly.type
_entity_poly.pdbx_seq_one_letter_code
_entity_poly.pdbx_strand_id
1 'polypeptide(L)'
;MLATIASEWTKLWSVRSTWWCLIGAAGLMALYSVPLGFDAADPNPEMSRADQLLHVEEVATAGLLFTQFALIALALLTVTAEYASGSMRTTLQCEPRRGRVLLAKLLVVEVVALVAGALLALLGAGLGYLTAGDYGVFDVSAVATVAGKVSVYMGVVVALAIGLAVALRSTAGALVVAFLALFLLPMVLMMSGMDLMTDVSYYLPGTAGTEYLGIGIATLFGLDDGLPYDAAGGLGLFAAWSGVTLLAGYVVFRRRDA
;
A
#
# COMPACT_ATOMS: atom_id res chain seq x y z
N MET A 1 -13.12 -2.72 -24.00
CA MET A 1 -12.41 -3.19 -22.80
C MET A 1 -10.92 -3.17 -23.06
N LEU A 2 -10.38 -3.98 -23.97
CA LEU A 2 -8.95 -3.90 -24.33
C LEU A 2 -8.51 -2.51 -24.80
N ALA A 3 -9.27 -1.87 -25.69
CA ALA A 3 -8.98 -0.49 -26.10
C ALA A 3 -9.03 0.53 -24.94
N THR A 4 -9.95 0.34 -23.99
CA THR A 4 -10.07 1.18 -22.79
C THR A 4 -8.85 1.00 -21.88
N ILE A 5 -8.43 -0.25 -21.65
CA ILE A 5 -7.22 -0.58 -20.88
C ILE A 5 -5.99 0.02 -21.55
N ALA A 6 -5.84 -0.14 -22.86
CA ALA A 6 -4.71 0.42 -23.61
C ALA A 6 -4.65 1.95 -23.52
N SER A 7 -5.81 2.63 -23.55
CA SER A 7 -5.88 4.08 -23.35
C SER A 7 -5.43 4.47 -21.94
N GLU A 8 -5.94 3.80 -20.91
CA GLU A 8 -5.55 4.08 -19.52
C GLU A 8 -4.07 3.78 -19.25
N TRP A 9 -3.53 2.73 -19.87
CA TRP A 9 -2.10 2.41 -19.79
C TRP A 9 -1.23 3.54 -20.35
N THR A 10 -1.55 4.02 -21.55
CA THR A 10 -0.83 5.13 -22.18
C THR A 10 -0.95 6.42 -21.35
N LYS A 11 -2.14 6.72 -20.82
CA LYS A 11 -2.34 7.88 -19.95
C LYS A 11 -1.46 7.79 -18.71
N LEU A 12 -1.43 6.65 -18.02
CA LEU A 12 -0.65 6.48 -16.80
C LEU A 12 0.83 6.83 -17.02
N TRP A 13 1.45 6.28 -18.08
CA TRP A 13 2.86 6.51 -18.37
C TRP A 13 3.18 7.87 -19.01
N SER A 14 2.16 8.57 -19.52
CA SER A 14 2.28 9.90 -20.12
C SER A 14 2.44 11.03 -19.10
N VAL A 15 2.03 10.83 -17.84
CA VAL A 15 1.98 11.92 -16.84
C VAL A 15 3.20 11.89 -15.94
N ARG A 16 3.82 13.06 -15.73
CA ARG A 16 5.00 13.21 -14.86
C ARG A 16 4.76 12.76 -13.43
N SER A 17 3.53 12.91 -12.92
CA SER A 17 3.18 12.48 -11.56
C SER A 17 3.41 10.99 -11.34
N THR A 18 3.26 10.16 -12.38
CA THR A 18 3.52 8.72 -12.29
C THR A 18 4.96 8.46 -11.89
N TRP A 19 5.89 9.10 -12.60
CA TRP A 19 7.31 8.99 -12.32
C TRP A 19 7.69 9.55 -10.95
N TRP A 20 7.12 10.70 -10.55
CA TRP A 20 7.37 11.26 -9.22
C TRP A 20 6.88 10.35 -8.10
N CYS A 21 5.73 9.71 -8.24
CA CYS A 21 5.22 8.76 -7.26
C CYS A 21 6.09 7.50 -7.19
N LEU A 22 6.52 6.93 -8.33
CA LEU A 22 7.37 5.74 -8.35
C LEU A 22 8.78 6.01 -7.81
N ILE A 23 9.39 7.13 -8.21
CA ILE A 23 10.69 7.56 -7.68
C ILE A 23 10.58 7.88 -6.20
N GLY A 24 9.51 8.57 -5.79
CA GLY A 24 9.23 8.85 -4.38
C GLY A 24 9.08 7.57 -3.56
N ALA A 25 8.37 6.56 -4.09
CA ALA A 25 8.24 5.26 -3.45
C ALA A 25 9.60 4.56 -3.28
N ALA A 26 10.41 4.50 -4.35
CA ALA A 26 11.75 3.93 -4.28
C ALA A 26 12.67 4.70 -3.32
N GLY A 27 12.57 6.03 -3.31
CA GLY A 27 13.32 6.89 -2.41
C GLY A 27 12.93 6.71 -0.95
N LEU A 28 11.64 6.58 -0.64
CA LEU A 28 11.16 6.28 0.72
C LEU A 28 11.60 4.89 1.18
N MET A 29 11.54 3.89 0.30
CA MET A 29 12.04 2.55 0.60
C MET A 29 13.54 2.56 0.89
N ALA A 30 14.33 3.27 0.09
CA ALA A 30 15.75 3.44 0.31
C ALA A 30 16.05 4.20 1.61
N LEU A 31 15.31 5.28 1.87
CA LEU A 31 15.43 6.09 3.08
C LEU A 31 15.16 5.27 4.35
N TYR A 32 14.27 4.28 4.27
CA TYR A 32 14.00 3.36 5.37
C TYR A 32 15.04 2.25 5.49
N SER A 33 15.39 1.60 4.37
CA SER A 33 16.17 0.35 4.38
C SER A 33 17.66 0.58 4.64
N VAL A 34 18.22 1.66 4.10
CA VAL A 34 19.66 1.95 4.18
C VAL A 34 20.12 2.19 5.62
N PRO A 35 19.46 3.05 6.43
CA PRO A 35 19.84 3.25 7.82
C PRO A 35 19.78 1.98 8.66
N LEU A 36 18.78 1.12 8.46
CA LEU A 36 18.66 -0.14 9.21
C LEU A 36 19.80 -1.11 8.91
N GLY A 37 20.27 -1.16 7.66
CA GLY A 37 21.49 -1.91 7.35
C GLY A 37 22.72 -1.32 8.05
N PHE A 38 22.91 0.00 8.01
CA PHE A 38 24.05 0.61 8.71
C PHE A 38 24.01 0.39 10.22
N ASP A 39 22.83 0.44 10.83
CA ASP A 39 22.62 0.14 12.25
C ASP A 39 23.03 -1.31 12.59
N ALA A 40 22.62 -2.27 11.76
CA ALA A 40 23.06 -3.66 11.91
C ALA A 40 24.57 -3.86 11.69
N ALA A 41 25.20 -3.03 10.86
CA ALA A 41 26.63 -3.07 10.60
C ALA A 41 27.49 -2.46 11.73
N ASP A 42 26.89 -1.74 12.69
CA ASP A 42 27.56 -1.17 13.86
C ASP A 42 27.16 -1.95 15.14
N PRO A 43 27.78 -3.11 15.39
CA PRO A 43 27.30 -4.07 16.37
C PRO A 43 27.38 -3.54 17.81
N ASN A 44 26.25 -3.60 18.51
CA ASN A 44 26.17 -3.29 19.93
C ASN A 44 26.82 -4.41 20.79
N PRO A 45 27.91 -4.16 21.53
CA PRO A 45 28.60 -5.18 22.30
C PRO A 45 27.76 -5.84 23.42
N GLU A 46 26.62 -5.25 23.78
CA GLU A 46 25.68 -5.81 24.76
C GLU A 46 24.69 -6.83 24.16
N MET A 47 24.57 -6.91 22.82
CA MET A 47 23.65 -7.83 22.14
C MET A 47 24.36 -9.10 21.66
N SER A 48 23.63 -10.22 21.68
CA SER A 48 24.08 -11.44 21.02
C SER A 48 24.18 -11.22 19.52
N ARG A 49 25.11 -11.93 18.86
CA ARG A 49 25.21 -11.89 17.39
C ARG A 49 23.91 -12.31 16.70
N ALA A 50 23.16 -13.25 17.29
CA ALA A 50 21.88 -13.69 16.74
C ALA A 50 20.84 -12.56 16.70
N ASP A 51 20.82 -11.70 17.72
CA ASP A 51 19.88 -10.57 17.83
C ASP A 51 20.31 -9.37 16.98
N GLN A 52 21.56 -9.36 16.51
CA GLN A 52 22.11 -8.34 15.60
C GLN A 52 21.91 -8.69 14.12
N LEU A 53 21.51 -9.92 13.79
CA LEU A 53 21.32 -10.31 12.40
C LEU A 53 20.15 -9.55 11.79
N LEU A 54 20.40 -8.91 10.66
CA LEU A 54 19.37 -8.21 9.91
C LEU A 54 18.76 -9.15 8.87
N HIS A 55 17.56 -9.63 9.17
CA HIS A 55 16.70 -10.32 8.22
C HIS A 55 16.12 -9.32 7.22
N VAL A 56 16.70 -9.26 6.03
CA VAL A 56 16.46 -8.18 5.06
C VAL A 56 15.05 -8.21 4.47
N GLU A 57 14.38 -9.35 4.53
CA GLU A 57 12.97 -9.50 4.23
C GLU A 57 12.06 -8.69 5.18
N GLU A 58 12.42 -8.56 6.46
CA GLU A 58 11.64 -7.80 7.43
C GLU A 58 11.77 -6.29 7.18
N VAL A 59 12.97 -5.84 6.81
CA VAL A 59 13.27 -4.45 6.39
C VAL A 59 12.36 -4.02 5.24
N ALA A 60 12.25 -4.88 4.21
CA ALA A 60 11.41 -4.65 3.06
C ALA A 60 9.93 -4.51 3.46
N THR A 61 9.47 -5.33 4.42
CA THR A 61 8.08 -5.33 4.87
C THR A 61 7.75 -4.07 5.66
N ALA A 62 8.60 -3.69 6.62
CA ALA A 62 8.39 -2.52 7.46
C ALA A 62 8.50 -1.19 6.70
N GLY A 63 9.39 -1.09 5.71
CA GLY A 63 9.53 0.09 4.85
C GLY A 63 8.28 0.44 4.02
N LEU A 64 7.38 -0.52 3.84
CA LEU A 64 6.13 -0.30 3.09
C LEU A 64 5.11 0.52 3.84
N LEU A 65 5.16 0.54 5.18
CA LEU A 65 4.27 1.36 5.99
C LEU A 65 4.32 2.84 5.55
N PHE A 66 5.50 3.30 5.13
CA PHE A 66 5.71 4.64 4.60
C PHE A 66 5.59 4.68 3.07
N THR A 67 6.19 3.72 2.39
CA THR A 67 6.28 3.69 0.92
C THR A 67 4.90 3.58 0.25
N GLN A 68 3.94 2.92 0.88
CA GLN A 68 2.59 2.74 0.36
C GLN A 68 1.89 4.07 0.00
N PHE A 69 2.17 5.15 0.74
CA PHE A 69 1.50 6.44 0.52
C PHE A 69 1.86 7.07 -0.83
N ALA A 70 3.05 6.77 -1.37
CA ALA A 70 3.42 7.20 -2.71
C ALA A 70 2.60 6.47 -3.79
N LEU A 71 2.33 5.17 -3.62
CA LEU A 71 1.47 4.40 -4.52
C LEU A 71 -0.02 4.71 -4.32
N ILE A 72 -0.45 5.02 -3.10
CA ILE A 72 -1.79 5.58 -2.85
C ILE A 72 -1.93 6.89 -3.63
N ALA A 73 -0.99 7.83 -3.48
CA ALA A 73 -1.03 9.09 -4.21
C ALA A 73 -1.08 8.89 -5.73
N LEU A 74 -0.30 7.95 -6.28
CA LEU A 74 -0.38 7.54 -7.69
C LEU A 74 -1.80 7.13 -8.06
N ALA A 75 -2.37 6.19 -7.33
CA ALA A 75 -3.70 5.65 -7.57
C ALA A 75 -4.78 6.74 -7.51
N LEU A 76 -4.71 7.63 -6.50
CA LEU A 76 -5.63 8.77 -6.38
C LEU A 76 -5.54 9.68 -7.60
N LEU A 77 -4.32 10.07 -8.01
CA LEU A 77 -4.09 10.98 -9.14
C LEU A 77 -4.60 10.43 -10.47
N THR A 78 -4.58 9.10 -10.68
CA THR A 78 -5.12 8.48 -11.91
C THR A 78 -6.61 8.76 -12.13
N VAL A 79 -7.33 9.09 -11.06
CA VAL A 79 -8.75 9.41 -11.08
C VAL A 79 -8.94 10.92 -10.93
N THR A 80 -8.38 11.52 -9.89
CA THR A 80 -8.67 12.91 -9.51
C THR A 80 -8.09 13.92 -10.50
N ALA A 81 -7.00 13.61 -11.20
CA ALA A 81 -6.45 14.48 -12.23
C ALA A 81 -7.41 14.65 -13.43
N GLU A 82 -8.21 13.63 -13.76
CA GLU A 82 -9.22 13.73 -14.82
C GLU A 82 -10.41 14.61 -14.41
N TYR A 83 -10.77 14.58 -13.12
CA TYR A 83 -11.78 15.50 -12.58
C TYR A 83 -11.26 16.94 -12.54
N ALA A 84 -10.01 17.15 -12.12
CA ALA A 84 -9.40 18.47 -12.04
C ALA A 84 -9.22 19.12 -13.43
N SER A 85 -8.87 18.33 -14.44
CA SER A 85 -8.69 18.81 -15.83
C SER A 85 -10.00 18.83 -16.65
N GLY A 86 -11.10 18.27 -16.13
CA GLY A 86 -12.35 18.12 -16.86
C GLY A 86 -12.33 17.03 -17.96
N SER A 87 -11.22 16.31 -18.14
CA SER A 87 -11.07 15.23 -19.13
C SER A 87 -11.86 13.97 -18.80
N MET A 88 -12.47 13.89 -17.61
CA MET A 88 -13.42 12.82 -17.30
C MET A 88 -14.62 12.82 -18.26
N ARG A 89 -15.06 14.00 -18.73
CA ARG A 89 -16.18 14.12 -19.68
C ARG A 89 -15.83 13.55 -21.05
N THR A 90 -14.64 13.83 -21.56
CA THR A 90 -14.18 13.29 -22.85
C THR A 90 -13.99 11.77 -22.77
N THR A 91 -13.48 11.27 -21.65
CA THR A 91 -13.38 9.81 -21.41
C THR A 91 -14.76 9.13 -21.47
N LEU A 92 -15.78 9.74 -20.88
CA LEU A 92 -17.15 9.20 -20.89
C LEU A 92 -17.89 9.38 -22.23
N GLN A 93 -17.50 10.36 -23.04
CA GLN A 93 -17.99 10.49 -24.41
C GLN A 93 -17.43 9.36 -25.30
N CYS A 94 -16.16 9.00 -25.11
CA CYS A 94 -15.53 7.91 -25.86
C CYS A 94 -15.96 6.51 -25.38
N GLU A 95 -16.11 6.30 -24.07
CA GLU A 95 -16.63 5.05 -23.49
C GLU A 95 -17.75 5.36 -22.49
N PRO A 96 -19.02 5.29 -22.92
CA PRO A 96 -20.16 5.67 -22.07
C PRO A 96 -20.43 4.68 -20.93
N ARG A 97 -19.86 3.46 -20.99
CA ARG A 97 -20.02 2.46 -19.94
C ARG A 97 -19.09 2.77 -18.77
N ARG A 98 -19.56 3.61 -17.85
CA ARG A 98 -18.88 4.04 -16.60
C ARG A 98 -18.15 2.90 -15.86
N GLY A 99 -18.77 1.73 -15.75
CA GLY A 99 -18.14 0.56 -15.10
C GLY A 99 -16.90 0.02 -15.83
N ARG A 100 -16.86 0.09 -17.16
CA ARG A 100 -15.69 -0.34 -17.95
C ARG A 100 -14.51 0.61 -17.77
N VAL A 101 -14.78 1.92 -17.68
CA VAL A 101 -13.75 2.93 -17.40
C VAL A 101 -13.15 2.70 -16.02
N LEU A 102 -14.00 2.53 -15.00
CA LEU A 102 -13.54 2.25 -13.63
C LEU A 102 -12.72 0.96 -13.55
N LEU A 103 -13.21 -0.12 -14.15
CA LEU A 103 -12.51 -1.40 -14.17
C LEU A 103 -11.18 -1.31 -14.95
N ALA A 104 -11.15 -0.59 -16.07
CA ALA A 104 -9.91 -0.41 -16.83
C ALA A 104 -8.86 0.37 -16.02
N LYS A 105 -9.25 1.46 -15.34
CA LYS A 105 -8.38 2.20 -14.43
C LYS A 105 -7.87 1.31 -13.31
N LEU A 106 -8.77 0.60 -12.64
CA LEU A 106 -8.42 -0.34 -11.58
C LEU A 106 -7.36 -1.34 -12.05
N LEU A 107 -7.63 -2.09 -13.13
CA LEU A 107 -6.71 -3.11 -13.64
C LEU A 107 -5.34 -2.55 -14.03
N VAL A 108 -5.30 -1.38 -14.67
CA VAL A 108 -4.03 -0.75 -15.08
C VAL A 108 -3.18 -0.38 -13.88
N VAL A 109 -3.76 0.31 -12.89
CA VAL A 109 -3.00 0.74 -11.71
C VAL A 109 -2.70 -0.45 -10.79
N GLU A 110 -3.58 -1.44 -10.72
CA GLU A 110 -3.38 -2.67 -9.96
C GLU A 110 -2.19 -3.47 -10.50
N VAL A 111 -2.08 -3.66 -11.82
CA VAL A 111 -0.89 -4.29 -12.43
C VAL A 111 0.40 -3.52 -12.08
N VAL A 112 0.36 -2.19 -12.16
CA VAL A 112 1.53 -1.36 -11.80
C VAL A 112 1.84 -1.48 -10.30
N ALA A 113 0.83 -1.52 -9.43
CA ALA A 113 1.00 -1.65 -7.99
C ALA A 113 1.58 -3.01 -7.59
N LEU A 114 1.12 -4.10 -8.21
CA LEU A 114 1.64 -5.44 -8.00
C LEU A 114 3.13 -5.50 -8.37
N VAL A 115 3.50 -4.99 -9.56
CA VAL A 115 4.89 -4.98 -10.03
C VAL A 115 5.74 -4.06 -9.17
N ALA A 116 5.28 -2.83 -8.90
CA ALA A 116 5.99 -1.88 -8.06
C ALA A 116 6.20 -2.40 -6.65
N GLY A 117 5.18 -3.04 -6.04
CA GLY A 117 5.29 -3.65 -4.72
C GLY A 117 6.40 -4.71 -4.67
N ALA A 118 6.42 -5.65 -5.62
CA ALA A 118 7.48 -6.65 -5.69
C ALA A 118 8.87 -6.00 -5.86
N LEU A 119 9.00 -5.02 -6.76
CA LEU A 119 10.27 -4.31 -6.99
C LEU A 119 10.73 -3.52 -5.76
N LEU A 120 9.81 -2.90 -5.02
CA LEU A 120 10.11 -2.18 -3.80
C LEU A 120 10.56 -3.12 -2.68
N ALA A 121 9.95 -4.30 -2.56
CA ALA A 121 10.39 -5.29 -1.60
C ALA A 121 11.82 -5.79 -1.92
N LEU A 122 12.10 -6.09 -3.19
CA LEU A 122 13.45 -6.47 -3.64
C LEU A 122 14.46 -5.34 -3.45
N LEU A 123 14.05 -4.09 -3.70
CA LEU A 123 14.89 -2.91 -3.48
C LEU A 123 15.23 -2.76 -2.00
N GLY A 124 14.23 -2.85 -1.11
CA GLY A 124 14.44 -2.73 0.33
C GLY A 124 15.36 -3.81 0.87
N ALA A 125 15.09 -5.07 0.52
CA ALA A 125 15.92 -6.21 0.90
C ALA A 125 17.36 -6.08 0.37
N GLY A 126 17.53 -5.69 -0.91
CA GLY A 126 18.84 -5.52 -1.52
C GLY A 126 19.64 -4.37 -0.91
N LEU A 127 19.00 -3.23 -0.62
CA LEU A 127 19.66 -2.09 0.01
C LEU A 127 20.04 -2.40 1.46
N GLY A 128 19.13 -2.99 2.24
CA GLY A 128 19.40 -3.41 3.61
C GLY A 128 20.56 -4.39 3.68
N TYR A 129 20.58 -5.40 2.79
CA TYR A 129 21.69 -6.35 2.70
C TYR A 129 23.03 -5.68 2.36
N LEU A 130 23.03 -4.78 1.37
CA LEU A 130 24.25 -4.11 0.91
C LEU A 130 24.86 -3.23 2.01
N THR A 131 24.04 -2.65 2.88
CA THR A 131 24.50 -1.75 3.95
C THR A 131 24.73 -2.45 5.29
N ALA A 132 24.23 -3.69 5.46
CA ALA A 132 24.37 -4.48 6.70
C ALA A 132 25.71 -5.18 6.92
N GLY A 133 26.61 -5.19 5.92
CA GLY A 133 27.91 -5.87 6.05
C GLY A 133 27.77 -7.35 6.41
N ASP A 134 28.55 -7.81 7.39
CA ASP A 134 28.58 -9.22 7.83
C ASP A 134 27.34 -9.65 8.66
N TYR A 135 26.43 -8.72 8.96
CA TYR A 135 25.21 -8.96 9.74
C TYR A 135 23.96 -9.10 8.86
N GLY A 136 24.06 -8.83 7.56
CA GLY A 136 22.96 -9.00 6.62
C GLY A 136 22.69 -10.48 6.32
N VAL A 137 21.45 -10.93 6.55
CA VAL A 137 20.99 -12.27 6.18
C VAL A 137 20.09 -12.15 4.95
N PHE A 138 20.50 -12.77 3.84
CA PHE A 138 19.70 -12.80 2.61
C PHE A 138 19.25 -14.23 2.31
N ASP A 139 18.06 -14.59 2.76
CA ASP A 139 17.39 -15.82 2.33
C ASP A 139 16.52 -15.53 1.10
N VAL A 140 16.92 -16.08 -0.04
CA VAL A 140 16.22 -15.91 -1.32
C VAL A 140 14.75 -16.35 -1.23
N SER A 141 14.46 -17.41 -0.48
CA SER A 141 13.10 -17.95 -0.34
C SER A 141 12.22 -17.04 0.53
N ALA A 142 12.78 -16.49 1.62
CA ALA A 142 12.10 -15.54 2.49
C ALA A 142 11.84 -14.21 1.76
N VAL A 143 12.86 -13.67 1.08
CA VAL A 143 12.75 -12.45 0.27
C VAL A 143 11.72 -12.61 -0.85
N ALA A 144 11.72 -13.74 -1.56
CA ALA A 144 10.73 -14.00 -2.61
C ALA A 144 9.30 -14.09 -2.05
N THR A 145 9.13 -14.74 -0.89
CA THR A 145 7.85 -14.84 -0.20
C THR A 145 7.34 -13.46 0.20
N VAL A 146 8.18 -12.65 0.84
CA VAL A 146 7.84 -11.27 1.22
C VAL A 146 7.52 -10.44 -0.02
N ALA A 147 8.33 -10.48 -1.08
CA ALA A 147 8.06 -9.74 -2.31
C ALA A 147 6.69 -10.08 -2.91
N GLY A 148 6.29 -11.35 -2.87
CA GLY A 148 4.94 -11.79 -3.26
C GLY A 148 3.85 -11.22 -2.35
N LYS A 149 4.02 -11.29 -1.02
CA LYS A 149 3.07 -10.73 -0.05
C LYS A 149 2.89 -9.23 -0.26
N VAL A 150 4.00 -8.50 -0.38
CA VAL A 150 4.04 -7.05 -0.60
C VAL A 150 3.36 -6.67 -1.90
N SER A 151 3.61 -7.42 -2.97
CA SER A 151 2.95 -7.23 -4.25
C SER A 151 1.42 -7.25 -4.09
N VAL A 152 0.89 -8.33 -3.50
CA VAL A 152 -0.55 -8.51 -3.26
C VAL A 152 -1.10 -7.41 -2.36
N TYR A 153 -0.40 -7.06 -1.27
CA TYR A 153 -0.80 -5.99 -0.37
C TYR A 153 -0.96 -4.66 -1.11
N MET A 154 0.00 -4.29 -1.97
CA MET A 154 -0.05 -3.05 -2.75
C MET A 154 -1.21 -3.03 -3.76
N GLY A 155 -1.54 -4.19 -4.34
CA GLY A 155 -2.73 -4.32 -5.19
C GLY A 155 -4.00 -3.95 -4.42
N VAL A 156 -4.18 -4.49 -3.21
CA VAL A 156 -5.36 -4.22 -2.38
C VAL A 156 -5.40 -2.76 -1.90
N VAL A 157 -4.26 -2.19 -1.49
CA VAL A 157 -4.13 -0.77 -1.10
C VAL A 157 -4.56 0.15 -2.23
N VAL A 158 -4.07 -0.08 -3.44
CA VAL A 158 -4.37 0.75 -4.61
C VAL A 158 -5.83 0.62 -5.02
N ALA A 159 -6.39 -0.59 -4.97
CA ALA A 159 -7.81 -0.81 -5.22
C ALA A 159 -8.67 -0.01 -4.22
N LEU A 160 -8.30 -0.02 -2.93
CA LEU A 160 -8.96 0.77 -1.89
C LEU A 160 -8.86 2.27 -2.21
N ALA A 161 -7.66 2.74 -2.57
CA ALA A 161 -7.39 4.13 -2.92
C ALA A 161 -8.21 4.59 -4.13
N ILE A 162 -8.32 3.79 -5.19
CA ILE A 162 -9.15 4.11 -6.36
C ILE A 162 -10.62 4.27 -5.97
N GLY A 163 -11.15 3.38 -5.12
CA GLY A 163 -12.50 3.49 -4.58
C GLY A 163 -12.73 4.83 -3.89
N LEU A 164 -11.81 5.22 -3.00
CA LEU A 164 -11.84 6.52 -2.32
C LEU A 164 -11.73 7.70 -3.29
N ALA A 165 -10.82 7.63 -4.27
CA ALA A 165 -10.61 8.68 -5.26
C ALA A 165 -11.88 8.97 -6.06
N VAL A 166 -12.59 7.92 -6.47
CA VAL A 166 -13.83 8.02 -7.25
C VAL A 166 -14.98 8.53 -6.40
N ALA A 167 -15.08 8.07 -5.14
CA ALA A 167 -16.13 8.49 -4.21
C ALA A 167 -15.99 9.97 -3.81
N LEU A 168 -14.76 10.39 -3.48
CA LEU A 168 -14.48 11.71 -2.90
C LEU A 168 -14.15 12.77 -3.96
N ARG A 169 -13.64 12.37 -5.13
CA ARG A 169 -13.21 13.27 -6.22
C ARG A 169 -12.22 14.36 -5.79
N SER A 170 -11.47 14.12 -4.71
CA SER A 170 -10.48 15.04 -4.15
C SER A 170 -9.23 14.27 -3.73
N THR A 171 -8.07 14.62 -4.28
CA THR A 171 -6.79 13.95 -3.95
C THR A 171 -6.48 14.10 -2.47
N ALA A 172 -6.56 15.34 -1.95
CA ALA A 172 -6.25 15.61 -0.55
C ALA A 172 -7.23 14.90 0.39
N GLY A 173 -8.54 14.98 0.11
CA GLY A 173 -9.56 14.32 0.94
C GLY A 173 -9.41 12.80 0.95
N ALA A 174 -9.16 12.19 -0.22
CA ALA A 174 -8.97 10.75 -0.31
C ALA A 174 -7.67 10.27 0.35
N LEU A 175 -6.59 11.04 0.25
CA LEU A 175 -5.33 10.71 0.92
C LEU A 175 -5.46 10.79 2.44
N VAL A 176 -6.14 11.82 2.97
CA VAL A 176 -6.42 11.93 4.41
C VAL A 176 -7.24 10.74 4.90
N VAL A 177 -8.32 10.39 4.20
CA VAL A 177 -9.16 9.23 4.59
C VAL A 177 -8.35 7.93 4.54
N ALA A 178 -7.53 7.72 3.51
CA ALA A 178 -6.67 6.55 3.42
C ALA A 178 -5.67 6.49 4.58
N PHE A 179 -4.99 7.60 4.89
CA PHE A 179 -4.07 7.71 6.02
C PHE A 179 -4.74 7.42 7.37
N LEU A 180 -5.92 8.00 7.60
CA LEU A 180 -6.68 7.75 8.81
C LEU A 180 -7.07 6.27 8.92
N ALA A 181 -7.63 5.69 7.87
CA ALA A 181 -8.13 4.31 7.91
C ALA A 181 -7.01 3.25 7.99
N LEU A 182 -5.88 3.49 7.31
CA LEU A 182 -4.78 2.53 7.22
C LEU A 182 -3.78 2.65 8.37
N PHE A 183 -3.69 3.80 9.04
CA PHE A 183 -2.63 4.05 10.01
C PHE A 183 -3.13 4.70 11.30
N LEU A 184 -3.67 5.93 11.22
CA LEU A 184 -3.91 6.71 12.44
C LEU A 184 -5.08 6.17 13.29
N LEU A 185 -6.19 5.77 12.66
CA LEU A 185 -7.37 5.32 13.38
C LEU A 185 -7.11 3.99 14.13
N PRO A 186 -6.51 2.95 13.52
CA PRO A 186 -6.09 1.76 14.26
C PRO A 186 -5.21 2.10 15.47
N MET A 187 -4.17 2.91 15.26
CA MET A 187 -3.23 3.30 16.31
C MET A 187 -3.94 3.97 17.49
N VAL A 188 -4.78 4.98 17.23
CA VAL A 188 -5.48 5.73 18.29
C VAL A 188 -6.45 4.83 19.06
N LEU A 189 -7.15 3.91 18.38
CA LEU A 189 -8.08 3.00 19.02
C LEU A 189 -7.37 1.98 19.92
N MET A 190 -6.22 1.45 19.49
CA MET A 190 -5.40 0.53 20.30
C MET A 190 -4.81 1.20 21.53
N MET A 191 -4.41 2.47 21.41
CA MET A 191 -3.85 3.25 22.51
C MET A 191 -4.91 3.82 23.47
N SER A 192 -6.19 3.58 23.22
CA SER A 192 -7.28 4.12 24.05
C SER A 192 -7.37 3.52 25.45
N GLY A 193 -6.84 2.30 25.64
CA GLY A 193 -6.98 1.52 26.88
C GLY A 193 -8.38 0.95 27.10
N MET A 194 -9.29 1.03 26.11
CA MET A 194 -10.63 0.45 26.17
C MET A 194 -10.72 -0.80 25.29
N ASP A 195 -11.05 -1.96 25.88
CA ASP A 195 -11.17 -3.24 25.17
C ASP A 195 -12.01 -3.14 23.89
N LEU A 196 -13.17 -2.49 23.97
CA LEU A 196 -14.06 -2.31 22.81
C LEU A 196 -13.41 -1.50 21.67
N MET A 197 -12.60 -0.49 21.98
CA MET A 197 -11.91 0.29 20.94
C MET A 197 -10.78 -0.55 20.33
N THR A 198 -10.04 -1.28 21.15
CA THR A 198 -9.01 -2.23 20.71
C THR A 198 -9.63 -3.31 19.79
N ASP A 199 -10.76 -3.90 20.17
CA ASP A 199 -11.48 -4.88 19.35
C ASP A 199 -11.89 -4.30 17.99
N VAL A 200 -12.41 -3.07 17.96
CA VAL A 200 -12.76 -2.39 16.71
C VAL A 200 -11.52 -2.15 15.85
N SER A 201 -10.39 -1.81 16.46
CA SER A 201 -9.14 -1.58 15.74
C SER A 201 -8.68 -2.80 14.95
N TYR A 202 -8.97 -4.02 15.43
CA TYR A 202 -8.62 -5.26 14.74
C TYR A 202 -9.36 -5.40 13.42
N TYR A 203 -10.55 -4.83 13.27
CA TYR A 203 -11.33 -4.98 12.04
C TYR A 203 -11.08 -3.87 11.01
N LEU A 204 -10.17 -2.93 11.29
CA LEU A 204 -9.81 -1.86 10.37
C LEU A 204 -8.88 -2.33 9.25
N PRO A 205 -8.92 -1.68 8.06
CA PRO A 205 -8.11 -2.11 6.92
C PRO A 205 -6.61 -2.02 7.16
N GLY A 206 -6.15 -1.05 7.98
CA GLY A 206 -4.74 -0.92 8.37
C GLY A 206 -4.22 -2.13 9.14
N THR A 207 -4.94 -2.52 10.20
CA THR A 207 -4.59 -3.69 11.03
C THR A 207 -4.64 -4.98 10.23
N ALA A 208 -5.72 -5.19 9.48
CA ALA A 208 -5.91 -6.39 8.67
C ALA A 208 -4.83 -6.56 7.59
N GLY A 209 -4.45 -5.44 6.93
CA GLY A 209 -3.42 -5.45 5.91
C GLY A 209 -2.01 -5.67 6.46
N THR A 210 -1.68 -5.10 7.62
CA THR A 210 -0.37 -5.28 8.26
C THR A 210 -0.20 -6.65 8.91
N GLU A 211 -1.30 -7.27 9.36
CA GLU A 211 -1.32 -8.68 9.77
C GLU A 211 -0.98 -9.60 8.61
N TYR A 212 -1.57 -9.37 7.44
CA TYR A 212 -1.21 -10.14 6.24
C TYR A 212 0.29 -10.05 5.95
N LEU A 213 0.89 -8.88 6.12
CA LEU A 213 2.33 -8.70 5.94
C LEU A 213 3.17 -9.39 7.02
N GLY A 214 2.61 -9.72 8.18
CA GLY A 214 3.33 -10.28 9.32
C GLY A 214 4.08 -9.22 10.13
N ILE A 215 3.74 -7.94 9.95
CA ILE A 215 4.34 -6.83 10.72
C ILE A 215 3.64 -6.71 12.07
N GLY A 216 2.30 -6.80 12.07
CA GLY A 216 1.46 -6.53 13.24
C GLY A 216 1.55 -5.08 13.72
N ILE A 217 0.51 -4.26 13.53
CA ILE A 217 0.50 -2.92 14.17
C ILE A 217 0.53 -3.04 15.71
N ALA A 218 -0.05 -4.11 16.27
CA ALA A 218 -0.04 -4.38 17.71
C ALA A 218 1.36 -4.59 18.28
N THR A 219 2.15 -5.43 17.62
CA THR A 219 3.53 -5.76 18.02
C THR A 219 4.44 -4.54 17.93
N LEU A 220 4.25 -3.68 16.92
CA LEU A 220 4.93 -2.38 16.79
C LEU A 220 4.70 -1.45 18.00
N PHE A 221 3.57 -1.61 18.70
CA PHE A 221 3.22 -0.80 19.87
C PHE A 221 3.32 -1.59 21.20
N GLY A 222 3.96 -2.76 21.19
CA GLY A 222 4.15 -3.58 22.40
C GLY A 222 2.86 -4.17 22.96
N LEU A 223 1.83 -4.30 22.12
CA LEU A 223 0.55 -4.92 22.46
C LEU A 223 0.60 -6.38 22.01
N ASP A 224 0.54 -7.30 22.98
CA ASP A 224 0.75 -8.74 22.80
C ASP A 224 -0.57 -9.51 22.56
N ASP A 225 -1.51 -8.86 21.86
CA ASP A 225 -2.82 -9.44 21.58
C ASP A 225 -2.85 -10.04 20.17
N GLY A 226 -2.89 -11.37 20.12
CA GLY A 226 -3.14 -12.11 18.90
C GLY A 226 -4.47 -11.68 18.27
N LEU A 227 -4.43 -11.26 17.01
CA LEU A 227 -5.63 -10.88 16.28
C LEU A 227 -6.60 -12.07 16.15
N PRO A 228 -7.92 -11.82 16.03
CA PRO A 228 -8.92 -12.89 15.93
C PRO A 228 -8.89 -13.66 14.59
N TYR A 229 -7.92 -13.36 13.72
CA TYR A 229 -7.74 -13.94 12.40
C TYR A 229 -6.26 -14.07 12.06
N ASP A 230 -5.94 -14.96 11.14
CA ASP A 230 -4.58 -15.16 10.63
C ASP A 230 -4.28 -14.24 9.42
N ALA A 231 -3.08 -14.33 8.86
CA ALA A 231 -2.67 -13.55 7.69
C ALA A 231 -3.65 -13.66 6.50
N ALA A 232 -4.23 -14.84 6.26
CA ALA A 232 -5.21 -15.04 5.19
C ALA A 232 -6.54 -14.34 5.49
N GLY A 233 -7.02 -14.43 6.74
CA GLY A 233 -8.19 -13.69 7.22
C GLY A 233 -7.98 -12.18 7.15
N GLY A 234 -6.80 -11.69 7.52
CA GLY A 234 -6.41 -10.28 7.41
C GLY A 234 -6.45 -9.78 5.96
N LEU A 235 -5.88 -10.55 5.02
CA LEU A 235 -5.98 -10.25 3.59
C LEU A 235 -7.44 -10.23 3.10
N GLY A 236 -8.25 -11.21 3.50
CA GLY A 236 -9.66 -11.29 3.13
C GLY A 236 -10.47 -10.08 3.62
N LEU A 237 -10.25 -9.67 4.88
CA LEU A 237 -10.88 -8.50 5.46
C LEU A 237 -10.41 -7.20 4.79
N PHE A 238 -9.12 -7.08 4.50
CA PHE A 238 -8.57 -5.92 3.81
C PHE A 238 -9.12 -5.81 2.37
N ALA A 239 -9.22 -6.93 1.66
CA ALA A 239 -9.86 -7.00 0.35
C ALA A 239 -11.36 -6.66 0.42
N ALA A 240 -12.07 -7.05 1.49
CA ALA A 240 -13.46 -6.67 1.69
C ALA A 240 -13.62 -5.15 1.84
N TRP A 241 -12.76 -4.48 2.63
CA TRP A 241 -12.73 -3.02 2.74
C TRP A 241 -12.46 -2.34 1.39
N SER A 242 -11.51 -2.86 0.61
CA SER A 242 -11.24 -2.40 -0.74
C SER A 242 -12.46 -2.55 -1.66
N GLY A 243 -13.16 -3.68 -1.57
CA GLY A 243 -14.42 -3.92 -2.28
C GLY A 243 -15.52 -2.92 -1.88
N VAL A 244 -15.63 -2.59 -0.59
CA VAL A 244 -16.58 -1.59 -0.07
C VAL A 244 -16.29 -0.21 -0.63
N THR A 245 -15.04 0.26 -0.64
CA THR A 245 -14.70 1.59 -1.21
C THR A 245 -14.91 1.63 -2.71
N LEU A 246 -14.57 0.56 -3.45
CA LEU A 246 -14.84 0.44 -4.88
C LEU A 246 -16.34 0.45 -5.18
N LEU A 247 -17.15 -0.27 -4.42
CA LEU A 247 -18.60 -0.28 -4.56
C LEU A 247 -19.20 1.10 -4.27
N ALA A 248 -18.78 1.74 -3.17
CA ALA A 248 -19.20 3.09 -2.82
C ALA A 248 -18.83 4.09 -3.93
N GLY A 249 -17.58 4.03 -4.42
CA GLY A 249 -17.09 4.82 -5.55
C GLY A 249 -17.93 4.60 -6.80
N TYR A 250 -18.21 3.35 -7.17
CA TYR A 250 -19.04 3.00 -8.32
C TYR A 250 -20.47 3.55 -8.20
N VAL A 251 -21.11 3.40 -7.04
CA VAL A 251 -22.47 3.92 -6.79
C VAL A 251 -22.51 5.43 -6.92
N VAL A 252 -21.55 6.14 -6.31
CA VAL A 252 -21.41 7.60 -6.44
C VAL A 252 -21.18 7.99 -7.90
N PHE A 253 -20.32 7.25 -8.60
CA PHE A 253 -19.99 7.51 -9.99
C PHE A 253 -21.16 7.28 -10.95
N ARG A 254 -22.09 6.38 -10.64
CA ARG A 254 -23.33 6.23 -11.44
C ARG A 254 -24.36 7.31 -11.16
N ARG A 255 -24.48 7.76 -9.91
CA ARG A 255 -25.54 8.67 -9.48
C ARG A 255 -25.22 10.14 -9.71
N ARG A 256 -23.94 10.51 -9.70
CA ARG A 256 -23.50 11.89 -9.92
C ARG A 256 -23.05 12.10 -11.35
N ASP A 257 -23.64 13.08 -12.02
CA ASP A 257 -23.14 13.53 -13.32
C ASP A 257 -21.70 14.05 -13.21
N ALA A 258 -21.00 14.00 -14.34
CA ALA A 258 -19.62 14.48 -14.53
C ALA A 258 -19.64 15.80 -15.29
#